data_AF-A0A7S2FCV0-F1
#
_entry.id   AF-A0A7S2FCV0-F1
#
_cell.length_a   1.000
_cell.length_b   1.000
_cell.length_c   1.000
_cell.angle_alpha   90.00
_cell.angle_beta   90.00
_cell.angle_gamma   90.00
#
_symmetry.space_group_name_H-M   'P 1'
#
loop_
_entity.id
_entity.type
_entity.pdbx_description
1 polymer ?
#
loop_
_entity_poly.entity_id
_entity_poly.type
_entity_poly.pdbx_seq_one_letter_code
_entity_poly.pdbx_strand_id
1 'polypeptide(L)'
;SSTANMQSEELRALAKEREERRGVPTAAAPLPASWASRPPNSTPASQSGDQLSRALFSMHRSIRLARSLGLALALLAGLLLLIGVLGHMTFLVLLLSGFGMGRGGGAFLHGMLSPMLIETAKAPTAAELSVAAASGLYSLEGLKTFGNSLSAEYSLALDSLAFACTYGKKNCLTNDMFSGELSLGKILGLVWGKLREGVIRC
;
A
#
# COMPACT_ATOMS: atom_id res chain seq x y z
N SER A 1 15.02 35.33 -42.29
CA SER A 1 13.95 34.34 -42.04
C SER A 1 14.35 32.87 -42.23
N SER A 2 15.64 32.51 -42.28
CA SER A 2 16.08 31.11 -42.48
C SER A 2 16.28 30.29 -41.20
N THR A 3 16.44 30.92 -40.04
CA THR A 3 16.71 30.20 -38.77
C THR A 3 15.47 29.51 -38.19
N ALA A 4 14.27 30.01 -38.48
CA ALA A 4 13.01 29.42 -38.01
C ALA A 4 12.65 28.11 -38.73
N ASN A 5 13.00 27.97 -40.02
CA ASN A 5 12.77 26.72 -40.76
C ASN A 5 13.70 25.59 -40.29
N MET A 6 14.95 25.92 -39.97
CA MET A 6 15.97 24.95 -39.51
C MET A 6 15.59 24.31 -38.17
N GLN A 7 15.06 25.11 -37.22
CA GLN A 7 14.60 24.58 -35.93
C GLN A 7 13.34 23.70 -36.05
N SER A 8 12.48 23.95 -37.05
CA SER A 8 11.28 23.15 -37.27
C SER A 8 11.59 21.76 -37.86
N GLU A 9 12.63 21.67 -38.68
CA GLU A 9 13.09 20.41 -39.27
C GLU A 9 13.84 19.56 -38.24
N GLU A 10 14.63 20.19 -37.36
CA GLU A 10 15.35 19.52 -36.26
C GLU A 10 14.38 18.95 -35.21
N LEU A 11 13.31 19.67 -34.87
CA LEU A 11 12.25 19.18 -33.99
C LEU A 11 11.44 18.03 -34.60
N ARG A 12 11.21 18.05 -35.92
CA ARG A 12 10.53 16.95 -36.64
C ARG A 12 11.41 15.71 -36.73
N ALA A 13 12.73 15.87 -36.90
CA ALA A 13 13.68 14.76 -36.88
C ALA A 13 13.75 14.10 -35.48
N LEU A 14 13.78 14.90 -34.41
CA LEU A 14 13.76 14.39 -33.02
C LEU A 14 12.44 13.73 -32.64
N ALA A 15 11.30 14.19 -33.19
CA ALA A 15 10.01 13.54 -32.99
C ALA A 15 9.97 12.15 -33.67
N LYS A 16 10.55 12.04 -34.87
CA LYS A 16 10.61 10.79 -35.63
C LYS A 16 11.55 9.75 -34.98
N GLU A 17 12.69 10.19 -34.43
CA GLU A 17 13.59 9.31 -33.65
C GLU A 17 12.93 8.77 -32.37
N ARG A 18 12.04 9.55 -31.73
CA ARG A 18 11.28 9.11 -30.54
C ARG A 18 10.19 8.10 -30.87
N GLU A 19 9.62 8.16 -32.08
CA GLU A 19 8.62 7.18 -32.55
C GLU A 19 9.28 5.85 -32.95
N GLU A 20 10.46 5.89 -33.58
CA GLU A 20 11.22 4.67 -33.94
C GLU A 20 11.73 3.92 -32.69
N ARG A 21 12.06 4.62 -31.60
CA ARG A 21 12.42 3.99 -30.31
C ARG A 21 11.22 3.45 -29.51
N ARG A 22 9.98 3.83 -29.85
CA ARG A 22 8.76 3.27 -29.22
C ARG A 22 8.38 1.88 -29.75
N GLY A 23 8.99 1.45 -30.87
CA GLY A 23 8.72 0.15 -31.49
C GLY A 23 9.57 -1.02 -30.98
N VAL A 24 10.58 -0.76 -30.15
CA VAL A 24 11.42 -1.84 -29.58
C VAL A 24 10.96 -2.12 -28.16
N PRO A 25 10.41 -3.31 -27.86
CA PRO A 25 10.23 -3.73 -26.48
C PRO A 25 11.62 -3.97 -25.90
N THR A 26 12.20 -2.92 -25.31
CA THR A 26 13.42 -3.04 -24.53
C THR A 26 13.09 -3.90 -23.33
N ALA A 27 13.59 -5.14 -23.38
CA ALA A 27 13.45 -6.14 -22.35
C ALA A 27 13.67 -5.50 -20.97
N ALA A 28 12.63 -5.58 -20.14
CA ALA A 28 12.76 -5.34 -18.71
C ALA A 28 13.92 -6.19 -18.18
N ALA A 29 14.75 -5.59 -17.34
CA ALA A 29 15.85 -6.30 -16.69
C ALA A 29 15.32 -7.61 -16.07
N PRO A 30 15.99 -8.76 -16.29
CA PRO A 30 15.52 -10.03 -15.77
C PRO A 30 15.45 -9.94 -14.25
N LEU A 31 14.23 -10.03 -13.71
CA LEU A 31 14.01 -10.28 -12.29
C LEU A 31 14.78 -11.55 -11.90
N PRO A 32 15.44 -11.61 -10.73
CA PRO A 32 16.09 -12.84 -10.28
C PRO A 32 15.05 -13.98 -10.25
N ALA A 33 15.37 -15.06 -10.97
CA ALA A 33 14.48 -16.16 -11.32
C ALA A 33 14.00 -17.02 -10.14
N SER A 34 14.24 -16.62 -8.88
CA SER A 34 13.85 -17.41 -7.71
C SER A 34 12.43 -17.16 -7.21
N TRP A 35 11.69 -16.20 -7.78
CA TRP A 35 10.35 -15.82 -7.29
C TRP A 35 9.19 -16.27 -8.19
N ALA A 36 9.49 -17.02 -9.27
CA ALA A 36 8.45 -17.60 -10.10
C ALA A 36 8.07 -19.01 -9.64
N SER A 37 6.78 -19.20 -9.36
CA SER A 37 6.04 -20.46 -9.42
C SER A 37 6.03 -21.34 -8.15
N ARG A 38 5.11 -21.04 -7.23
CA ARG A 38 4.41 -22.10 -6.48
C ARG A 38 2.97 -22.20 -6.99
N PRO A 39 2.47 -23.39 -7.37
CA PRO A 39 1.08 -23.55 -7.77
C PRO A 39 0.14 -23.32 -6.57
N PRO A 40 -1.12 -22.90 -6.80
CA PRO A 40 -2.09 -22.70 -5.74
C PRO A 40 -2.49 -24.08 -5.19
N ASN A 41 -1.90 -24.46 -4.05
CA ASN A 41 -2.36 -25.63 -3.33
C ASN A 41 -3.64 -25.23 -2.59
N SER A 42 -4.77 -25.61 -3.17
CA SER A 42 -6.10 -25.48 -2.59
C SER A 42 -6.21 -26.37 -1.35
N THR A 43 -5.92 -25.81 -0.18
CA THR A 43 -6.35 -26.37 1.10
C THR A 43 -7.70 -25.78 1.50
N PRO A 44 -8.70 -26.61 1.84
CA PRO A 44 -10.02 -26.13 2.24
C PRO A 44 -9.97 -25.69 3.71
N ALA A 45 -9.55 -24.47 3.97
CA ALA A 45 -9.58 -23.87 5.32
C ALA A 45 -10.14 -22.43 5.37
N SER A 46 -10.56 -21.84 4.24
CA SER A 46 -10.61 -20.37 4.09
C SER A 46 -11.99 -19.71 4.05
N GLN A 47 -13.10 -20.36 4.42
CA GLN A 47 -14.40 -19.67 4.32
C GLN A 47 -14.52 -18.46 5.28
N SER A 48 -13.96 -18.55 6.49
CA SER A 48 -13.99 -17.43 7.46
C SER A 48 -12.92 -16.38 7.20
N GLY A 49 -11.73 -16.78 6.73
CA GLY A 49 -10.64 -15.87 6.35
C GLY A 49 -10.99 -15.00 5.15
N ASP A 50 -11.63 -15.58 4.13
CA ASP A 50 -12.04 -14.87 2.92
C ASP A 50 -13.19 -13.88 3.17
N GLN A 51 -14.08 -14.16 4.12
CA GLN A 51 -15.14 -13.23 4.50
C GLN A 51 -14.58 -12.04 5.28
N LEU A 52 -13.67 -12.28 6.22
CA LEU A 52 -13.02 -11.23 7.00
C LEU A 52 -12.22 -10.28 6.10
N SER A 53 -11.44 -10.82 5.16
CA SER A 53 -10.65 -10.00 4.23
C SER A 53 -11.56 -9.13 3.37
N ARG A 54 -12.60 -9.71 2.74
CA ARG A 54 -13.58 -8.93 1.96
C ARG A 54 -14.25 -7.82 2.77
N ALA A 55 -14.62 -8.11 4.02
CA ALA A 55 -15.21 -7.10 4.91
C ALA A 55 -14.23 -5.94 5.15
N LEU A 56 -12.97 -6.23 5.47
CA LEU A 56 -11.93 -5.21 5.69
C LEU A 56 -11.64 -4.38 4.43
N PHE A 57 -11.62 -5.00 3.25
CA PHE A 57 -11.39 -4.30 1.97
C PHE A 57 -12.58 -3.43 1.54
N SER A 58 -13.79 -3.76 1.99
CA SER A 58 -15.00 -2.96 1.71
C SER A 58 -15.09 -1.67 2.54
N MET A 59 -14.24 -1.52 3.56
CA MET A 59 -14.26 -0.35 4.45
C MET A 59 -13.75 0.92 3.78
N HIS A 60 -14.16 2.05 4.35
CA HIS A 60 -13.67 3.37 3.98
C HIS A 60 -12.14 3.44 3.93
N ARG A 61 -11.56 4.08 2.92
CA ARG A 61 -10.08 4.11 2.73
C ARG A 61 -9.34 4.64 3.95
N SER A 62 -9.86 5.69 4.57
CA SER A 62 -9.26 6.26 5.78
C SER A 62 -9.30 5.31 6.98
N ILE A 63 -10.31 4.44 7.08
CA ILE A 63 -10.36 3.37 8.09
C ILE A 63 -9.28 2.34 7.79
N ARG A 64 -9.16 1.88 6.54
CA ARG A 64 -8.13 0.92 6.12
C ARG A 64 -6.72 1.43 6.41
N LEU A 65 -6.46 2.71 6.12
CA LEU A 65 -5.20 3.38 6.43
C LEU A 65 -4.96 3.52 7.94
N ALA A 66 -6.00 3.80 8.73
CA ALA A 66 -5.87 3.91 10.20
C ALA A 66 -5.48 2.58 10.83
N ARG A 67 -6.07 1.48 10.35
CA ARG A 67 -5.72 0.12 10.77
C ARG A 67 -4.31 -0.26 10.37
N SER A 68 -3.94 0.04 9.13
CA SER A 68 -2.58 -0.22 8.63
C SER A 68 -1.52 0.55 9.43
N LEU A 69 -1.79 1.82 9.77
CA LEU A 69 -0.92 2.62 10.63
C LEU A 69 -0.88 2.05 12.06
N GLY A 70 -2.02 1.65 12.60
CA GLY A 70 -2.10 1.02 13.92
C GLY A 70 -1.26 -0.26 14.01
N LEU A 71 -1.30 -1.08 12.95
CA LEU A 71 -0.50 -2.31 12.86
C LEU A 71 0.99 -1.98 12.76
N ALA A 72 1.34 -1.02 11.91
CA ALA A 72 2.72 -0.56 11.77
C ALA A 72 3.29 -0.01 13.08
N LEU A 73 2.51 0.78 13.83
CA LEU A 73 2.90 1.30 15.15
C LEU A 73 3.09 0.17 16.16
N ALA A 74 2.19 -0.82 16.19
CA ALA A 74 2.33 -1.97 17.09
C ALA A 74 3.58 -2.82 16.77
N LEU A 75 3.86 -3.07 15.49
CA LEU A 75 5.06 -3.78 15.05
C LEU A 75 6.34 -3.00 15.37
N LEU A 76 6.34 -1.69 15.12
CA LEU A 76 7.47 -0.82 15.44
C LEU A 76 7.73 -0.77 16.95
N ALA A 77 6.68 -0.67 17.77
CA ALA A 77 6.80 -0.70 19.22
C ALA A 77 7.43 -2.01 19.71
N GLY A 78 6.96 -3.15 19.20
CA GLY A 78 7.53 -4.46 19.52
C GLY A 78 9.01 -4.58 19.12
N LEU A 79 9.36 -4.08 17.93
CA LEU A 79 10.75 -4.07 17.46
C LEU A 79 11.65 -3.20 18.35
N LEU A 80 11.21 -1.99 18.71
CA LEU A 80 12.00 -1.07 19.53
C LEU A 80 12.16 -1.57 20.97
N LEU A 81 11.14 -2.24 21.52
CA LEU A 81 11.25 -2.94 22.80
C LEU A 81 12.29 -4.06 22.73
N LEU A 82 12.27 -4.86 21.65
CA LEU A 82 13.20 -5.98 21.45
C LEU A 82 14.66 -5.52 21.37
N ILE A 83 14.92 -4.39 20.70
CA ILE A 83 16.27 -3.81 20.57
C ILE A 83 16.70 -3.07 21.86
N GLY A 84 15.81 -2.97 22.87
CA GLY A 84 16.09 -2.32 24.15
C GLY A 84 16.16 -0.80 24.07
N VAL A 85 15.70 -0.20 22.98
CA VAL A 85 15.70 1.26 22.76
C VAL A 85 14.57 1.93 23.55
N LEU A 86 13.48 1.20 23.80
CA LEU A 86 12.28 1.72 24.44
C LEU A 86 12.08 1.18 25.86
N GLY A 87 11.74 2.07 26.78
CA GLY A 87 11.22 1.69 28.09
C GLY A 87 9.81 1.07 27.98
N HIS A 88 9.47 0.21 28.95
CA HIS A 88 8.17 -0.49 29.02
C HIS A 88 6.96 0.45 28.91
N MET A 89 7.03 1.65 29.51
CA MET A 89 5.94 2.63 29.46
C MET A 89 5.76 3.21 28.06
N THR A 90 6.86 3.52 27.37
CA THR A 90 6.81 4.04 25.99
C THR A 90 6.28 2.98 25.02
N PHE A 91 6.68 1.72 25.20
CA PHE A 91 6.12 0.60 24.45
C PHE A 91 4.61 0.52 24.63
N LEU A 92 4.13 0.57 25.87
CA LEU A 92 2.71 0.48 26.17
C LEU A 92 1.91 1.65 25.55
N VAL A 93 2.45 2.87 25.61
CA VAL A 93 1.83 4.04 24.96
C VAL A 93 1.75 3.87 23.44
N LEU A 94 2.80 3.38 22.78
CA LEU A 94 2.78 3.14 21.33
C LEU A 94 1.82 2.00 20.94
N LEU A 95 1.75 0.96 21.75
CA LEU A 95 0.84 -0.16 21.51
C LEU A 95 -0.62 0.28 21.65
N LEU A 96 -0.94 1.04 22.71
CA LEU A 96 -2.29 1.59 22.92
C LEU A 96 -2.66 2.62 21.86
N SER A 97 -1.73 3.47 21.42
CA SER A 97 -1.98 4.42 20.34
C SER A 97 -2.26 3.68 19.02
N GLY A 98 -1.50 2.63 18.71
CA GLY A 98 -1.77 1.77 17.56
C GLY A 98 -3.15 1.11 17.62
N PHE A 99 -3.56 0.62 18.78
CA PHE A 99 -4.88 0.01 18.98
C PHE A 99 -6.02 1.05 18.89
N GLY A 100 -5.85 2.22 19.50
CA GLY A 100 -6.80 3.34 19.39
C GLY A 100 -6.95 3.81 17.95
N MET A 101 -5.84 3.88 17.22
CA MET A 101 -5.82 4.23 15.80
C MET A 101 -6.60 3.22 14.95
N GLY A 102 -6.37 1.93 15.14
CA GLY A 102 -7.07 0.87 14.40
C GLY A 102 -8.57 0.78 14.68
N ARG A 103 -9.01 1.23 15.87
CA ARG A 103 -10.43 1.22 16.26
C ARG A 103 -11.20 2.48 15.87
N GLY A 104 -10.59 3.65 15.97
CA GLY A 104 -11.30 4.94 15.83
C GLY A 104 -10.59 6.00 15.00
N GLY A 105 -9.36 5.74 14.56
CA GLY A 105 -8.52 6.72 13.85
C GLY A 105 -8.98 7.05 12.43
N GLY A 106 -10.01 6.37 11.90
CA GLY A 106 -10.45 6.54 10.51
C GLY A 106 -11.00 7.93 10.18
N ALA A 107 -11.73 8.56 11.11
CA ALA A 107 -12.21 9.94 10.92
C ALA A 107 -11.07 10.96 11.05
N PHE A 108 -10.18 10.74 12.02
CA PHE A 108 -8.99 11.57 12.22
C PHE A 108 -8.07 11.55 10.97
N LEU A 109 -7.77 10.37 10.43
CA LEU A 109 -7.00 10.28 9.19
C LEU A 109 -7.73 10.90 8.01
N HIS A 110 -9.05 10.75 7.91
CA HIS A 110 -9.77 11.36 6.81
C HIS A 110 -9.53 12.87 6.74
N GLY A 111 -9.48 13.56 7.89
CA GLY A 111 -9.15 14.99 7.96
C GLY A 111 -7.68 15.33 7.68
N MET A 112 -6.76 14.39 7.88
CA MET A 112 -5.32 14.59 7.63
C MET A 112 -4.86 14.14 6.25
N LEU A 113 -5.64 13.30 5.57
CA LEU A 113 -5.26 12.74 4.28
C LEU A 113 -5.28 13.83 3.21
N SER A 114 -4.28 13.79 2.34
CA SER A 114 -4.28 14.60 1.13
C SER A 114 -5.54 14.29 0.31
N PRO A 115 -6.18 15.28 -0.33
CA PRO A 115 -7.32 15.07 -1.22
C PRO A 115 -7.11 13.98 -2.28
N MET A 116 -5.86 13.71 -2.67
CA MET A 116 -5.51 12.67 -3.64
C MET A 116 -5.65 11.23 -3.10
N LEU A 117 -5.71 11.05 -1.78
CA LEU A 117 -5.87 9.76 -1.10
C LEU A 117 -7.31 9.52 -0.62
N ILE A 118 -8.20 10.50 -0.85
CA ILE A 118 -9.60 10.44 -0.46
C ILE A 118 -10.39 9.88 -1.65
N GLU A 119 -10.80 8.61 -1.56
CA GLU A 119 -11.69 7.96 -2.54
C GLU A 119 -13.13 8.48 -2.44
N THR A 120 -13.54 8.91 -1.24
CA THR A 120 -14.91 9.27 -0.88
C THR A 120 -14.90 10.61 -0.16
N ALA A 121 -15.59 11.62 -0.70
CA ALA A 121 -15.57 12.98 -0.15
C ALA A 121 -16.20 13.11 1.26
N LYS A 122 -16.99 12.13 1.68
CA LYS A 122 -17.64 12.10 2.99
C LYS A 122 -16.73 11.40 4.00
N ALA A 123 -16.59 11.99 5.19
CA ALA A 123 -15.91 11.33 6.30
C ALA A 123 -16.65 10.05 6.75
N PRO A 124 -15.92 9.05 7.26
CA PRO A 124 -16.52 7.81 7.73
C PRO A 124 -17.51 8.08 8.87
N THR A 125 -18.67 7.44 8.81
CA THR A 125 -19.70 7.61 9.85
C THR A 125 -19.33 6.88 11.15
N ALA A 126 -19.94 7.27 12.27
CA ALA A 126 -19.71 6.58 13.55
C ALA A 126 -20.12 5.09 13.50
N ALA A 127 -21.13 4.74 12.69
CA ALA A 127 -21.55 3.36 12.46
C ALA A 127 -20.50 2.57 11.67
N GLU A 128 -19.86 3.16 10.67
CA GLU A 128 -18.77 2.51 9.94
C GLU A 128 -17.55 2.28 10.84
N LEU A 129 -17.23 3.26 11.69
CA LEU A 129 -16.13 3.13 12.66
C LEU A 129 -16.43 2.03 13.70
N SER A 130 -17.66 1.91 14.19
CA SER A 130 -18.02 0.87 15.16
C SER A 130 -17.96 -0.53 14.55
N VAL A 131 -18.41 -0.70 13.30
CA VAL A 131 -18.29 -1.96 12.55
C VAL A 131 -16.82 -2.32 12.30
N ALA A 132 -15.99 -1.34 11.93
CA ALA A 132 -14.55 -1.55 11.77
C ALA A 132 -13.87 -1.93 13.09
N ALA A 133 -14.23 -1.30 14.20
CA ALA A 133 -13.71 -1.62 15.53
C ALA A 133 -14.14 -3.02 16.02
N ALA A 134 -15.24 -3.55 15.51
CA ALA A 134 -15.76 -4.87 15.86
C ALA A 134 -15.17 -6.02 15.04
N SER A 135 -14.26 -5.75 14.09
CA SER A 135 -13.70 -6.76 13.19
C SER A 135 -12.18 -6.79 13.22
N GLY A 136 -11.59 -7.87 12.69
CA GLY A 136 -10.14 -8.05 12.54
C GLY A 136 -9.38 -8.02 13.86
N LEU A 137 -8.08 -7.69 13.81
CA LEU A 137 -7.15 -7.79 14.95
C LEU A 137 -7.52 -6.87 16.12
N TYR A 138 -8.27 -5.81 15.85
CA TYR A 138 -8.66 -4.81 16.86
C TYR A 138 -9.93 -5.18 17.64
N SER A 139 -10.48 -6.38 17.40
CA SER A 139 -11.66 -6.91 18.06
C SER A 139 -11.32 -8.08 18.98
N LEU A 140 -12.15 -8.33 19.99
CA LEU A 140 -11.99 -9.50 20.88
C LEU A 140 -12.12 -10.82 20.11
N GLU A 141 -12.95 -10.85 19.06
CA GLU A 141 -13.09 -12.01 18.19
C GLU A 141 -11.81 -12.27 17.40
N GLY A 142 -11.17 -11.23 16.88
CA GLY A 142 -9.91 -11.35 16.17
C GLY A 142 -8.75 -11.87 17.03
N LEU A 143 -8.79 -11.68 18.35
CA LEU A 143 -7.82 -12.30 19.26
C LEU A 143 -7.99 -13.83 19.34
N LYS A 144 -9.22 -14.34 19.20
CA LYS A 144 -9.48 -15.79 19.17
C LYS A 144 -9.02 -16.40 17.84
N THR A 145 -9.09 -15.63 16.76
CA THR A 145 -8.65 -16.04 15.41
C THR A 145 -7.39 -15.28 14.98
N PHE A 146 -6.44 -15.12 15.90
CA PHE A 146 -5.29 -14.22 15.72
C PHE A 146 -4.55 -14.41 14.39
N GLY A 147 -4.26 -15.65 13.99
CA GLY A 147 -3.55 -15.92 12.73
C GLY A 147 -4.29 -15.41 11.48
N ASN A 148 -5.59 -15.69 11.39
CA ASN A 148 -6.41 -15.25 10.26
C ASN A 148 -6.60 -13.73 10.26
N SER A 149 -6.83 -13.15 11.44
CA SER A 149 -7.00 -11.71 11.59
C SER A 149 -5.71 -10.94 11.30
N LEU A 150 -4.56 -11.44 11.78
CA LEU A 150 -3.26 -10.85 11.48
C LEU A 150 -2.94 -10.94 9.99
N SER A 151 -3.19 -12.10 9.35
CA SER A 151 -2.99 -12.25 7.91
C SER A 151 -3.84 -11.27 7.11
N ALA A 152 -5.11 -11.11 7.47
CA ALA A 152 -6.01 -10.19 6.79
C ALA A 152 -5.60 -8.72 6.97
N GLU A 153 -5.24 -8.31 8.20
CA GLU A 153 -4.71 -6.94 8.44
C GLU A 153 -3.37 -6.70 7.72
N TYR A 154 -2.52 -7.73 7.62
CA TYR A 154 -1.25 -7.60 6.90
C TYR A 154 -1.48 -7.39 5.40
N SER A 155 -2.37 -8.17 4.78
CA SER A 155 -2.78 -7.95 3.38
C SER A 155 -3.40 -6.56 3.18
N LEU A 156 -4.22 -6.10 4.13
CA LEU A 156 -4.79 -4.75 4.12
C LEU A 156 -3.72 -3.66 4.22
N ALA A 157 -2.71 -3.87 5.06
CA ALA A 157 -1.58 -2.95 5.23
C ALA A 157 -0.72 -2.86 3.97
N LEU A 158 -0.48 -3.98 3.30
CA LEU A 158 0.22 -4.02 2.03
C LEU A 158 -0.53 -3.28 0.93
N ASP A 159 -1.84 -3.50 0.77
CA ASP A 159 -2.66 -2.72 -0.19
C ASP A 159 -2.66 -1.23 0.14
N SER A 160 -2.78 -0.91 1.44
CA SER A 160 -2.74 0.47 1.94
C SER A 160 -1.44 1.18 1.60
N LEU A 161 -0.31 0.49 1.77
CA LEU A 161 1.02 0.98 1.44
C LEU A 161 1.21 1.12 -0.07
N ALA A 162 0.84 0.11 -0.86
CA ALA A 162 0.94 0.15 -2.33
C ALA A 162 0.16 1.33 -2.94
N PHE A 163 -1.05 1.58 -2.44
CA PHE A 163 -1.84 2.73 -2.85
C PHE A 163 -1.19 4.06 -2.46
N ALA A 164 -0.69 4.17 -1.22
CA ALA A 164 0.00 5.38 -0.77
C ALA A 164 1.24 5.68 -1.61
N CYS A 165 2.02 4.64 -1.97
CA CYS A 165 3.19 4.76 -2.83
C CYS A 165 2.86 5.09 -4.28
N THR A 166 1.67 4.72 -4.76
CA THR A 166 1.22 5.00 -6.14
C THR A 166 0.35 6.25 -6.25
N TYR A 167 0.12 6.97 -5.15
CA TYR A 167 -0.50 8.31 -5.10
C TYR A 167 -1.92 8.43 -5.69
N GLY A 168 -2.76 7.39 -5.61
CA GLY A 168 -4.20 7.46 -5.96
C GLY A 168 -4.54 7.76 -7.44
N LYS A 169 -3.57 8.22 -8.25
CA LYS A 169 -3.64 8.36 -9.70
C LYS A 169 -2.64 7.42 -10.32
N LYS A 170 -3.01 6.80 -11.44
CA LYS A 170 -2.20 5.87 -12.26
C LYS A 170 -0.79 6.43 -12.50
N ASN A 171 0.13 6.11 -11.59
CA ASN A 171 1.55 6.40 -11.70
C ASN A 171 2.19 5.33 -12.58
N CYS A 172 3.40 5.56 -13.09
CA CYS A 172 4.18 4.57 -13.84
C CYS A 172 4.31 3.26 -13.06
N LEU A 173 4.33 3.35 -11.74
CA LEU A 173 4.43 2.21 -10.85
C LEU A 173 3.10 1.46 -10.66
N THR A 174 1.94 2.01 -11.00
CA THR A 174 0.66 1.40 -10.65
C THR A 174 0.46 0.03 -11.31
N ASN A 175 0.75 -0.09 -12.60
CA ASN A 175 0.61 -1.36 -13.30
C ASN A 175 1.58 -2.42 -12.73
N ASP A 176 2.83 -2.02 -12.49
CA ASP A 176 3.84 -2.93 -11.93
C ASP A 176 3.56 -3.27 -10.46
N MET A 177 2.99 -2.35 -9.68
CA MET A 177 2.66 -2.55 -8.27
C MET A 177 1.55 -3.57 -8.10
N PHE A 178 0.52 -3.49 -8.93
CA PHE A 178 -0.66 -4.37 -8.88
C PHE A 178 -0.61 -5.55 -9.84
N SER A 179 0.50 -5.77 -10.56
CA SER A 179 0.70 -6.98 -11.35
C SER A 179 1.05 -8.20 -10.48
N GLY A 180 0.18 -9.21 -10.43
CA GLY A 180 0.41 -10.41 -9.62
C GLY A 180 0.30 -10.17 -8.12
N GLU A 181 0.99 -10.98 -7.31
CA GLU A 181 0.88 -10.94 -5.85
C GLU A 181 1.59 -9.72 -5.25
N LEU A 182 0.95 -9.11 -4.24
CA LEU A 182 1.41 -7.90 -3.59
C LEU A 182 2.19 -8.27 -2.32
N SER A 183 3.47 -7.87 -2.26
CA SER A 183 4.36 -8.18 -1.15
C SER A 183 5.17 -6.96 -0.73
N LEU A 184 5.62 -6.93 0.53
CA LEU A 184 6.43 -5.82 1.05
C LEU A 184 7.73 -5.63 0.25
N GLY A 185 8.40 -6.74 -0.10
CA GLY A 185 9.63 -6.71 -0.88
C GLY A 185 9.43 -6.11 -2.27
N LYS A 186 8.31 -6.41 -2.92
CA LYS A 186 7.94 -5.82 -4.21
C LYS A 186 7.71 -4.31 -4.09
N ILE A 187 6.93 -3.87 -3.11
CA ILE A 187 6.64 -2.46 -2.88
C ILE A 187 7.95 -1.69 -2.64
N LEU A 188 8.78 -2.17 -1.71
CA LEU A 188 10.07 -1.54 -1.40
C LEU A 188 11.01 -1.53 -2.60
N GLY A 189 11.11 -2.63 -3.34
CA GLY A 189 11.97 -2.74 -4.52
C GLY A 189 11.58 -1.74 -5.62
N LEU A 190 10.28 -1.64 -5.93
CA LEU A 190 9.78 -0.70 -6.94
C LEU A 190 9.96 0.76 -6.53
N VAL A 191 9.62 1.09 -5.27
CA VAL A 191 9.77 2.46 -4.75
C VAL A 191 11.24 2.86 -4.66
N TRP A 192 12.09 1.98 -4.13
CA TRP A 192 13.53 2.24 -4.03
C TRP A 192 14.20 2.35 -5.40
N GLY A 193 13.82 1.48 -6.35
CA GLY A 193 14.28 1.57 -7.74
C GLY A 193 13.99 2.93 -8.36
N LYS A 194 12.76 3.44 -8.20
CA LYS A 194 12.38 4.77 -8.70
C LYS A 194 13.08 5.92 -7.98
N LEU A 195 13.25 5.83 -6.67
CA LEU A 195 14.01 6.82 -5.90
C LEU A 195 15.47 6.87 -6.37
N ARG A 196 16.08 5.73 -6.68
CA ARG A 196 17.46 5.63 -7.17
C ARG A 196 17.62 6.22 -8.58
N GLU A 197 16.61 6.10 -9.44
CA GLU A 197 16.59 6.71 -10.77
C GLU A 197 16.50 8.24 -10.73
N GLY A 198 16.14 8.84 -9.59
CA GLY A 198 15.96 10.29 -9.45
C GLY A 198 14.70 10.83 -10.16
N VAL A 199 13.83 9.94 -10.65
CA VAL A 199 12.62 10.30 -11.41
C VAL A 199 11.43 10.34 -10.46
N ILE A 200 11.04 11.55 -10.04
CA ILE A 200 9.89 11.79 -9.15
C ILE A 200 8.57 11.87 -9.93
N ARG A 201 8.62 12.00 -11.27
CA ARG A 201 7.45 12.14 -12.13
C ARG A 201 7.56 11.29 -13.39
N CYS A 202 6.45 10.63 -13.69
CA CYS A 202 6.00 10.43 -15.05
C CYS A 202 5.48 11.78 -15.57
#